data_AF-A0A354H200-F1
#
_entry.id   AF-A0A354H200-F1
#
_cell.length_a   1.000
_cell.length_b   1.000
_cell.length_c   1.000
_cell.angle_alpha   90.00
_cell.angle_beta   90.00
_cell.angle_gamma   90.00
#
_symmetry.space_group_name_H-M   'P 1'
#
loop_
_entity.id
_entity.type
_entity.pdbx_description
1 polymer ?
#
loop_
_entity_poly.entity_id
_entity_poly.type
_entity_poly.pdbx_seq_one_letter_code
_entity_poly.pdbx_strand_id
1 'polypeptide(L)'
;TGHEIERALNEKVSHLKNVYIYENHIGIDLIIKREGSDKIGRCLGAYVLDINKNEIHTYRAKYIILCTGGAGKVYLITTNPDIATGDGLAMAYRAGAQIANMEFIQFHPTCLYHPSAKAFLISEAVRGEGGILKLKNGSTFMEKYHSMKSLAPRDIVAKAIDTEIKKSGDEYVLLDITHRERDFLINRFPNIYNKCLEYGIDITSDPIPIVPAAHYICGGVLVDHYGNTSIDNLFACGEVSCTGLHGANRLASNSLLEAVVYSHRIYTEISRHYETMKQSDAFIAPWDPSGTTESDDSVVVTHNWDEIRSCMWNYVGIVRSNKRLERAARRIDLIQKEIDEYYWNFQVTKDLIELRNITTVAKMIVNSAFLRKESRGLHYNIDYPDTCNEFKKDTILVKE
;
A
#
# COMPACT_ATOMS: atom_id res chain seq x y z
N THR A 1 18.46 -8.66 -8.89
CA THR A 1 17.55 -8.34 -7.76
C THR A 1 16.71 -7.13 -8.14
N GLY A 2 15.73 -6.71 -7.32
CA GLY A 2 14.96 -5.48 -7.57
C GLY A 2 15.86 -4.23 -7.66
N HIS A 3 16.86 -4.13 -6.77
CA HIS A 3 17.88 -3.07 -6.79
C HIS A 3 18.57 -2.92 -8.15
N GLU A 4 19.02 -4.02 -8.76
CA GLU A 4 19.70 -3.94 -10.06
C GLU A 4 18.79 -3.50 -11.20
N ILE A 5 17.49 -3.83 -11.12
CA ILE A 5 16.50 -3.39 -12.10
C ILE A 5 16.28 -1.88 -11.97
N GLU A 6 16.08 -1.38 -10.75
CA GLU A 6 15.93 0.04 -10.47
C GLU A 6 17.18 0.85 -10.89
N ARG A 7 18.37 0.39 -10.50
CA ARG A 7 19.66 1.02 -10.86
C ARG A 7 19.80 1.16 -12.38
N ALA A 8 19.57 0.07 -13.13
CA ALA A 8 19.73 0.06 -14.58
C ALA A 8 18.71 0.97 -15.28
N LEU A 9 17.46 1.03 -14.79
CA LEU A 9 16.43 1.92 -15.33
C LEU A 9 16.77 3.39 -15.05
N ASN A 10 17.15 3.74 -13.83
CA ASN A 10 17.52 5.11 -13.47
C ASN A 10 18.74 5.60 -14.26
N GLU A 11 19.77 4.76 -14.38
CA GLU A 11 20.95 5.05 -15.22
C GLU A 11 20.53 5.32 -16.67
N LYS A 12 19.69 4.45 -17.24
CA LYS A 12 19.22 4.61 -18.63
C LYS A 12 18.42 5.90 -18.83
N VAL A 13 17.49 6.20 -17.93
CA VAL A 13 16.62 7.39 -18.03
C VAL A 13 17.42 8.68 -17.87
N SER A 14 18.44 8.70 -17.01
CA SER A 14 19.29 9.89 -16.78
C SER A 14 20.02 10.37 -18.05
N HIS A 15 20.21 9.50 -19.04
CA HIS A 15 20.86 9.83 -20.30
C HIS A 15 19.89 10.25 -21.42
N LEU A 16 18.57 10.23 -21.19
CA LEU A 16 17.57 10.61 -22.17
C LEU A 16 17.30 12.11 -22.14
N LYS A 17 17.50 12.79 -23.28
CA LYS A 17 17.31 14.25 -23.39
C LYS A 17 15.85 14.70 -23.42
N ASN A 18 14.93 13.77 -23.65
CA ASN A 18 13.50 14.02 -23.75
C ASN A 18 12.72 13.57 -22.50
N VAL A 19 13.42 13.23 -21.41
CA VAL A 19 12.84 12.88 -20.12
C VAL A 19 13.31 13.88 -19.08
N TYR A 20 12.36 14.40 -18.30
CA TYR A 20 12.62 15.31 -17.19
C TYR A 20 12.21 14.62 -15.90
N ILE A 21 13.13 14.56 -14.93
CA ILE A 21 12.90 13.98 -13.61
C ILE A 21 12.77 15.12 -12.61
N TYR A 22 11.62 15.18 -11.93
CA TYR A 22 11.34 16.14 -10.87
C TYR A 22 11.32 15.40 -9.54
N GLU A 23 12.44 15.40 -8.83
CA GLU A 23 12.56 14.81 -7.50
C GLU A 23 11.92 15.72 -6.44
N ASN A 24 11.48 15.15 -5.31
CA ASN A 24 10.83 15.90 -4.22
C ASN A 24 9.58 16.66 -4.69
N HIS A 25 8.82 16.05 -5.59
CA HIS A 25 7.54 16.55 -6.09
C HIS A 25 6.43 15.57 -5.71
N ILE A 26 5.35 16.05 -5.08
CA ILE A 26 4.22 15.23 -4.66
C ILE A 26 2.95 15.65 -5.39
N GLY A 27 2.24 14.67 -5.97
CA GLY A 27 0.96 14.90 -6.63
C GLY A 27 -0.14 15.22 -5.61
N ILE A 28 -0.85 16.34 -5.83
CA ILE A 28 -1.96 16.76 -4.98
C ILE A 28 -3.26 16.14 -5.48
N ASP A 29 -3.62 16.44 -6.73
CA ASP A 29 -4.85 15.98 -7.36
C ASP A 29 -4.75 15.99 -8.90
N LEU A 30 -5.51 15.10 -9.53
CA LEU A 30 -5.66 15.05 -10.99
C LEU A 30 -6.63 16.12 -11.48
N ILE A 31 -6.33 16.70 -12.63
CA ILE A 31 -7.15 17.74 -13.26
C ILE A 31 -8.08 17.07 -14.27
N ILE A 32 -9.37 17.02 -13.96
CA ILE A 32 -10.38 16.35 -14.78
C ILE A 32 -11.30 17.36 -15.45
N LYS A 33 -11.42 17.27 -16.78
CA LYS A 33 -12.48 17.95 -17.54
C LYS A 33 -13.64 16.99 -17.72
N ARG A 34 -14.85 17.45 -17.41
CA ARG A 34 -16.10 16.75 -17.71
C ARG A 34 -16.82 17.56 -18.79
N GLU A 35 -17.24 16.92 -19.87
CA GLU A 35 -17.96 17.57 -20.98
C GLU A 35 -19.40 17.05 -21.03
N GLY A 36 -20.39 17.95 -21.08
CA GLY A 36 -21.80 17.60 -21.24
C GLY A 36 -22.37 16.67 -20.15
N SER A 37 -23.25 15.74 -20.58
CA SER A 37 -23.84 14.69 -19.73
C SER A 37 -22.95 13.44 -19.61
N ASP A 38 -21.73 13.46 -20.15
CA ASP A 38 -20.85 12.30 -20.11
C ASP A 38 -20.40 12.00 -18.69
N LYS A 39 -20.58 10.74 -18.30
CA LYS A 39 -20.12 10.23 -17.01
C LYS A 39 -18.60 10.01 -16.97
N ILE A 40 -17.93 10.02 -18.13
CA ILE A 40 -16.50 9.74 -18.27
C ILE A 40 -15.74 11.07 -18.32
N GLY A 41 -14.90 11.32 -17.30
CA GLY A 41 -14.03 12.49 -17.27
C GLY A 41 -12.77 12.26 -18.11
N ARG A 42 -12.18 13.34 -18.62
CA ARG A 42 -10.87 13.34 -19.29
C ARG A 42 -9.81 13.97 -18.38
N CYS A 43 -8.71 13.26 -18.15
CA CYS A 43 -7.58 13.80 -17.40
C CYS A 43 -6.75 14.74 -18.29
N LEU A 44 -6.45 15.93 -17.78
CA LEU A 44 -5.69 16.98 -18.46
C LEU A 44 -4.28 17.16 -17.88
N GLY A 45 -4.03 16.61 -16.69
CA GLY A 45 -2.82 16.87 -15.94
C GLY A 45 -2.98 16.63 -14.44
N ALA A 46 -2.09 17.22 -13.65
CA ALA A 46 -2.12 17.19 -12.20
C ALA A 46 -1.62 18.50 -11.58
N TYR A 47 -2.11 18.82 -10.38
CA TYR A 47 -1.45 19.77 -9.48
C TYR A 47 -0.38 19.02 -8.67
N VAL A 48 0.81 19.61 -8.56
CA VAL A 48 1.97 18.98 -7.94
C VAL A 48 2.69 20.00 -7.07
N LEU A 49 2.98 19.65 -5.83
CA LEU A 49 3.77 20.46 -4.90
C LEU A 49 5.26 20.16 -5.09
N ASP A 50 6.06 21.17 -5.42
CA ASP A 50 7.52 21.17 -5.24
C ASP A 50 7.80 21.36 -3.74
N ILE A 51 8.20 20.28 -3.08
CA ILE A 51 8.36 20.23 -1.61
C ILE A 51 9.47 21.19 -1.16
N ASN A 52 10.51 21.36 -1.96
CA ASN A 52 11.67 22.16 -1.59
C ASN A 52 11.40 23.66 -1.71
N LYS A 53 10.57 24.06 -2.67
CA LYS A 53 10.20 25.46 -2.89
C LYS A 53 8.89 25.87 -2.23
N ASN A 54 8.11 24.89 -1.77
CA ASN A 54 6.74 25.08 -1.31
C ASN A 54 5.85 25.76 -2.38
N GLU A 55 6.06 25.39 -3.65
CA GLU A 55 5.35 25.94 -4.80
C GLU A 55 4.48 24.87 -5.45
N ILE A 56 3.25 25.23 -5.82
CA ILE A 56 2.34 24.32 -6.51
C ILE A 56 2.38 24.60 -8.01
N HIS A 57 2.74 23.57 -8.77
CA HIS A 57 2.81 23.60 -10.22
C HIS A 57 1.62 22.89 -10.85
N THR A 58 1.19 23.41 -12.00
CA THR A 58 0.20 22.77 -12.87
C THR A 58 0.93 22.05 -14.01
N TYR A 59 0.96 20.72 -13.96
CA TYR A 59 1.52 19.91 -15.04
C TYR A 59 0.41 19.49 -15.99
N ARG A 60 0.48 19.94 -17.25
CA ARG A 60 -0.45 19.54 -18.33
C ARG A 60 0.18 18.46 -19.20
N ALA A 61 -0.57 17.41 -19.52
CA ALA A 61 -0.10 16.34 -20.39
C ALA A 61 -1.22 15.81 -21.30
N LYS A 62 -0.84 15.18 -22.43
CA LYS A 62 -1.78 14.45 -23.29
C LYS A 62 -2.27 13.17 -22.62
N TYR A 63 -1.37 12.51 -21.90
CA TYR A 63 -1.57 11.23 -21.23
C TYR A 63 -0.91 11.29 -19.85
N ILE A 64 -1.60 10.75 -18.85
CA ILE A 64 -1.13 10.68 -17.46
C ILE A 64 -1.08 9.21 -17.08
N ILE A 65 0.03 8.77 -16.48
CA ILE A 65 0.20 7.38 -16.04
C ILE A 65 0.50 7.40 -14.54
N LEU A 66 -0.34 6.74 -13.75
CA LEU A 66 -0.09 6.51 -12.33
C LEU A 66 0.81 5.28 -12.16
N CYS A 67 1.98 5.49 -11.55
CA CYS A 67 2.97 4.46 -11.22
C CYS A 67 3.45 4.59 -9.77
N THR A 68 2.56 5.00 -8.85
CA THR A 68 2.91 5.51 -7.50
C THR A 68 3.18 4.43 -6.46
N GLY A 69 3.28 3.15 -6.85
CA GLY A 69 3.38 2.04 -5.92
C GLY A 69 2.12 1.81 -5.07
N GLY A 70 2.27 1.08 -3.97
CA GLY A 70 1.17 0.69 -3.10
C GLY A 70 0.84 1.65 -1.96
N ALA A 71 0.08 1.14 -0.99
CA ALA A 71 -0.40 1.91 0.17
C ALA A 71 -0.10 1.21 1.51
N GLY A 72 1.04 0.52 1.61
CA GLY A 72 1.41 -0.21 2.82
C GLY A 72 1.49 0.68 4.07
N LYS A 73 1.81 1.96 3.91
CA LYS A 73 1.98 2.93 5.01
C LYS A 73 0.68 3.27 5.75
N VAL A 74 -0.48 2.95 5.17
CA VAL A 74 -1.78 2.98 5.87
C VAL A 74 -1.78 2.08 7.12
N TYR A 75 -0.90 1.07 7.19
CA TYR A 75 -0.74 0.23 8.37
C TYR A 75 0.43 0.66 9.24
N LEU A 76 0.27 0.48 10.56
CA LEU A 76 1.31 0.77 11.55
C LEU A 76 2.61 0.01 11.26
N ILE A 77 2.50 -1.26 10.90
CA ILE A 77 3.64 -2.13 10.60
C ILE A 77 3.57 -2.54 9.14
N THR A 78 4.56 -2.10 8.36
CA THR A 78 4.65 -2.38 6.93
C THR A 78 6.09 -2.57 6.50
N THR A 79 6.35 -3.47 5.56
CA THR A 79 7.68 -3.64 4.95
C THR A 79 7.98 -2.58 3.89
N ASN A 80 7.04 -1.68 3.62
CA ASN A 80 7.14 -0.69 2.57
C ASN A 80 7.96 0.51 3.04
N PRO A 81 8.64 1.22 2.11
CA PRO A 81 9.27 2.49 2.42
C PRO A 81 8.24 3.54 2.86
N ASP A 82 8.72 4.62 3.47
CA ASP A 82 7.87 5.67 4.04
C ASP A 82 6.99 6.38 2.98
N ILE A 83 7.37 6.29 1.70
CA ILE A 83 6.67 6.86 0.54
C ILE A 83 5.44 6.04 0.05
N ALA A 84 5.18 4.85 0.60
CA ALA A 84 4.08 3.99 0.14
C ALA A 84 2.72 4.40 0.76
N THR A 85 2.32 5.65 0.54
CA THR A 85 1.16 6.33 1.14
C THR A 85 -0.12 6.21 0.31
N GLY A 86 -0.04 5.60 -0.88
CA GLY A 86 -1.20 5.37 -1.74
C GLY A 86 -1.70 6.63 -2.47
N ASP A 87 -0.82 7.59 -2.75
CA ASP A 87 -1.18 8.88 -3.33
C ASP A 87 -1.92 8.75 -4.67
N GLY A 88 -1.43 7.91 -5.58
CA GLY A 88 -2.08 7.68 -6.87
C GLY A 88 -3.47 7.05 -6.75
N LEU A 89 -3.68 6.17 -5.76
CA LEU A 89 -5.00 5.60 -5.46
C LEU A 89 -5.96 6.67 -5.00
N ALA A 90 -5.52 7.52 -4.07
CA ALA A 90 -6.32 8.60 -3.51
C ALA A 90 -6.67 9.64 -4.59
N MET A 91 -5.70 10.06 -5.39
CA MET A 91 -5.92 10.97 -6.52
C MET A 91 -6.89 10.41 -7.55
N ALA A 92 -6.72 9.13 -7.96
CA ALA A 92 -7.62 8.47 -8.90
C ALA A 92 -9.05 8.36 -8.35
N TYR A 93 -9.20 7.96 -7.09
CA TYR A 93 -10.51 7.88 -6.45
C TYR A 93 -11.19 9.24 -6.37
N ARG A 94 -10.48 10.29 -5.95
CA ARG A 94 -11.02 11.65 -5.88
C ARG A 94 -11.42 12.20 -7.25
N ALA A 95 -10.70 11.83 -8.30
CA ALA A 95 -11.01 12.13 -9.70
C ALA A 95 -12.26 11.39 -10.22
N GLY A 96 -12.70 10.33 -9.54
CA GLY A 96 -13.86 9.52 -9.90
C GLY A 96 -13.51 8.24 -10.68
N ALA A 97 -12.25 7.79 -10.64
CA ALA A 97 -11.87 6.52 -11.24
C ALA A 97 -12.49 5.34 -10.47
N GLN A 98 -12.75 4.25 -11.18
CA GLN A 98 -13.12 2.98 -10.55
C GLN A 98 -11.92 2.39 -9.80
N ILE A 99 -12.11 2.06 -8.54
CA ILE A 99 -11.10 1.42 -7.68
C ILE A 99 -11.62 0.03 -7.34
N ALA A 100 -10.75 -0.99 -7.37
CA ALA A 100 -11.15 -2.36 -7.14
C ALA A 100 -10.36 -3.01 -6.01
N ASN A 101 -10.99 -3.96 -5.30
CA ASN A 101 -10.32 -5.00 -4.51
C ASN A 101 -9.43 -4.48 -3.36
N MET A 102 -9.74 -3.31 -2.81
CA MET A 102 -8.94 -2.65 -1.77
C MET A 102 -8.88 -3.45 -0.46
N GLU A 103 -9.74 -4.43 -0.26
CA GLU A 103 -9.76 -5.32 0.89
C GLU A 103 -8.64 -6.38 0.86
N PHE A 104 -8.02 -6.64 -0.30
CA PHE A 104 -6.99 -7.67 -0.46
C PHE A 104 -5.59 -7.09 -0.21
N ILE A 105 -5.26 -6.95 1.08
CA ILE A 105 -3.94 -6.52 1.54
C ILE A 105 -3.12 -7.73 1.96
N GLN A 106 -1.96 -7.90 1.35
CA GLN A 106 -1.06 -8.99 1.65
C GLN A 106 -0.17 -8.63 2.85
N PHE A 107 -0.16 -9.49 3.87
CA PHE A 107 0.74 -9.35 5.02
C PHE A 107 1.89 -10.37 4.93
N HIS A 108 3.12 -9.92 5.17
CA HIS A 108 4.26 -10.80 5.36
C HIS A 108 4.26 -11.30 6.81
N PRO A 109 4.38 -12.60 7.09
CA PRO A 109 4.19 -13.15 8.44
C PRO A 109 5.33 -12.79 9.41
N THR A 110 6.53 -12.62 8.88
CA THR A 110 7.76 -12.51 9.69
C THR A 110 8.50 -11.22 9.37
N CYS A 111 8.12 -10.14 10.06
CA CYS A 111 8.87 -8.88 10.11
C CYS A 111 9.47 -8.74 11.51
N LEU A 112 10.73 -8.32 11.60
CA LEU A 112 11.38 -7.99 12.87
C LEU A 112 10.53 -6.97 13.63
N TYR A 113 10.22 -7.28 14.88
CA TYR A 113 9.61 -6.36 15.82
C TYR A 113 10.70 -5.83 16.75
N HIS A 114 10.98 -4.52 16.69
CA HIS A 114 11.87 -3.87 17.64
C HIS A 114 11.54 -2.36 17.68
N PRO A 115 11.50 -1.72 18.87
CA PRO A 115 11.05 -0.32 19.01
C PRO A 115 11.82 0.68 18.12
N SER A 116 13.12 0.43 17.92
CA SER A 116 14.00 1.29 17.12
C SER A 116 14.26 0.76 15.71
N ALA A 117 13.69 -0.38 15.33
CA ALA A 117 13.90 -0.92 13.99
C ALA A 117 12.83 -0.38 13.04
N LYS A 118 13.27 0.15 11.89
CA LYS A 118 12.39 0.19 10.73
C LYS A 118 12.04 -1.24 10.35
N ALA A 119 10.82 -1.45 9.83
CA ALA A 119 10.34 -2.77 9.48
C ALA A 119 11.35 -3.54 8.61
N PHE A 120 11.90 -4.62 9.15
CA PHE A 120 12.89 -5.44 8.48
C PHE A 120 12.33 -6.84 8.27
N LEU A 121 12.26 -7.27 7.01
CA LEU A 121 11.68 -8.57 6.66
C LEU A 121 12.65 -9.70 7.03
N ILE A 122 12.16 -10.65 7.83
CA ILE A 122 12.88 -11.90 8.09
C ILE A 122 12.42 -12.91 7.05
N SER A 123 13.33 -13.33 6.17
CA SER A 123 13.01 -14.18 5.01
C SER A 123 12.26 -15.45 5.40
N GLU A 124 11.27 -15.84 4.59
CA GLU A 124 10.58 -17.13 4.72
C GLU A 124 11.55 -18.33 4.67
N ALA A 125 12.71 -18.16 4.03
CA ALA A 125 13.78 -19.16 4.06
C ALA A 125 14.23 -19.52 5.49
N VAL A 126 14.14 -18.61 6.47
CA VAL A 126 14.46 -18.93 7.87
C VAL A 126 13.50 -20.00 8.42
N ARG A 127 12.20 -19.92 8.09
CA ARG A 127 11.25 -21.01 8.42
C ARG A 127 11.55 -22.27 7.62
N GLY A 128 11.89 -22.12 6.34
CA GLY A 128 12.30 -23.22 5.45
C GLY A 128 13.49 -24.02 5.96
N GLU A 129 14.46 -23.36 6.60
CA GLU A 129 15.63 -23.98 7.22
C GLU A 129 15.35 -24.49 8.65
N GLY A 130 14.08 -24.59 9.07
CA GLY A 130 13.67 -25.18 10.34
C GLY A 130 13.23 -24.20 11.42
N GLY A 131 13.14 -22.89 11.13
CA GLY A 131 12.68 -21.90 12.10
C GLY A 131 11.29 -22.22 12.71
N ILE A 132 11.21 -22.19 14.03
CA ILE A 132 10.03 -22.59 14.82
C ILE A 132 9.33 -21.34 15.35
N LEU A 133 8.01 -21.24 15.13
CA LEU A 133 7.20 -20.15 15.67
C LEU A 133 6.75 -20.45 17.10
N LYS A 134 7.06 -19.53 18.01
CA LYS A 134 6.81 -19.65 19.46
C LYS A 134 6.10 -18.42 20.01
N LEU A 135 5.29 -18.61 21.05
CA LEU A 135 4.77 -17.50 21.88
C LEU A 135 5.88 -16.97 22.81
N LYS A 136 5.66 -15.82 23.46
CA LYS A 136 6.63 -15.25 24.42
C LYS A 136 6.95 -16.21 25.58
N ASN A 137 6.02 -17.09 25.95
CA ASN A 137 6.24 -18.11 26.97
C ASN A 137 7.03 -19.35 26.48
N GLY A 138 7.51 -19.34 25.23
CA GLY A 138 8.32 -20.42 24.63
C GLY A 138 7.52 -21.57 24.01
N SER A 139 6.21 -21.64 24.19
CA SER A 139 5.36 -22.70 23.60
C SER A 139 5.17 -22.50 22.09
N THR A 140 5.07 -23.60 21.34
CA THR A 140 4.68 -23.56 19.92
C THR A 140 3.16 -23.47 19.79
N PHE A 141 2.69 -22.85 18.71
CA PHE A 141 1.25 -22.64 18.49
C PHE A 141 0.75 -23.07 17.11
N MET A 142 1.63 -23.22 16.12
CA MET A 142 1.22 -23.50 14.74
C MET A 142 0.54 -24.86 14.57
N GLU A 143 0.78 -25.82 15.47
CA GLU A 143 0.08 -27.11 15.50
C GLU A 143 -1.44 -26.98 15.60
N LYS A 144 -1.94 -25.90 16.21
CA LYS A 144 -3.37 -25.61 16.32
C LYS A 144 -4.00 -25.19 14.99
N TYR A 145 -3.19 -24.76 14.03
CA TYR A 145 -3.64 -24.07 12.81
C TYR A 145 -3.36 -24.85 11.53
N HIS A 146 -2.26 -25.60 11.46
CA HIS A 146 -1.90 -26.32 10.25
C HIS A 146 -0.92 -27.48 10.53
N SER A 147 -1.09 -28.59 9.81
CA SER A 147 -0.24 -29.79 9.95
C SER A 147 1.23 -29.54 9.61
N MET A 148 1.50 -28.66 8.63
CA MET A 148 2.87 -28.24 8.26
C MET A 148 3.53 -27.27 9.26
N LYS A 149 2.84 -26.86 10.33
CA LYS A 149 3.36 -25.98 11.37
C LYS A 149 3.97 -24.68 10.80
N SER A 150 5.20 -24.31 11.15
CA SER A 150 5.92 -23.14 10.61
C SER A 150 6.10 -23.13 9.09
N LEU A 151 6.00 -24.28 8.42
CA LEU A 151 6.12 -24.41 6.96
C LEU A 151 4.77 -24.25 6.24
N ALA A 152 3.69 -23.97 6.98
CA ALA A 152 2.40 -23.70 6.36
C ALA A 152 2.46 -22.51 5.39
N PRO A 153 1.52 -22.43 4.43
CA PRO A 153 1.36 -21.28 3.55
C PRO A 153 1.36 -19.94 4.29
N ARG A 154 1.95 -18.93 3.65
CA ARG A 154 2.21 -17.60 4.21
C ARG A 154 0.99 -16.94 4.86
N ASP A 155 -0.16 -17.02 4.19
CA ASP A 155 -1.43 -16.47 4.65
C ASP A 155 -1.95 -17.17 5.92
N ILE A 156 -1.81 -18.50 6.00
CA ILE A 156 -2.15 -19.29 7.18
C ILE A 156 -1.25 -18.90 8.36
N VAL A 157 0.07 -18.81 8.14
CA VAL A 157 1.03 -18.39 9.17
C VAL A 157 0.73 -16.98 9.67
N ALA A 158 0.54 -16.02 8.76
CA ALA A 158 0.22 -14.65 9.14
C ALA A 158 -1.08 -14.57 9.96
N LYS A 159 -2.14 -15.30 9.55
CA LYS A 159 -3.41 -15.39 10.29
C LYS A 159 -3.24 -15.99 11.68
N ALA A 160 -2.45 -17.06 11.81
CA ALA A 160 -2.18 -17.69 13.10
C ALA A 160 -1.46 -16.73 14.04
N ILE A 161 -0.42 -16.04 13.58
CA ILE A 161 0.32 -15.05 14.38
C ILE A 161 -0.61 -13.91 14.83
N ASP A 162 -1.36 -13.30 13.90
CA ASP A 162 -2.32 -12.22 14.22
C ASP A 162 -3.37 -12.67 15.24
N THR A 163 -3.84 -13.92 15.12
CA THR A 163 -4.81 -14.50 16.05
C THR A 163 -4.23 -14.66 17.45
N GLU A 164 -3.00 -15.17 17.60
CA GLU A 164 -2.36 -15.36 18.91
C GLU A 164 -2.02 -14.02 19.58
N ILE A 165 -1.47 -13.05 18.82
CA ILE A 165 -1.20 -11.68 19.28
C ILE A 165 -2.49 -11.03 19.81
N LYS A 166 -3.59 -11.08 19.05
CA LYS A 166 -4.87 -10.51 19.46
C LYS A 166 -5.52 -11.21 20.65
N LYS A 167 -5.26 -12.51 20.86
CA LYS A 167 -5.79 -13.28 22.00
C LYS A 167 -5.01 -13.01 23.29
N SER A 168 -3.69 -12.93 23.20
CA SER A 168 -2.80 -12.75 24.34
C SER A 168 -2.67 -11.29 24.77
N GLY A 169 -2.78 -10.35 23.82
CA GLY A 169 -2.40 -8.96 24.03
C GLY A 169 -0.89 -8.72 23.89
N ASP A 170 -0.12 -9.74 23.52
CA ASP A 170 1.31 -9.60 23.23
C ASP A 170 1.54 -8.76 21.97
N GLU A 171 2.65 -8.04 21.91
CA GLU A 171 3.02 -7.20 20.77
C GLU A 171 3.64 -7.98 19.60
N TYR A 172 4.21 -9.16 19.89
CA TYR A 172 4.95 -9.98 18.93
C TYR A 172 4.97 -11.45 19.36
N VAL A 173 5.31 -12.31 18.41
CA VAL A 173 5.68 -13.72 18.65
C VAL A 173 7.16 -13.92 18.33
N LEU A 174 7.70 -15.12 18.56
CA LEU A 174 9.10 -15.43 18.35
C LEU A 174 9.29 -16.37 17.16
N LEU A 175 10.33 -16.13 16.36
CA LEU A 175 10.87 -17.06 15.37
C LEU A 175 12.21 -17.58 15.86
N ASP A 176 12.25 -18.86 16.22
CA ASP A 176 13.41 -19.51 16.82
C ASP A 176 14.11 -20.44 15.83
N ILE A 177 15.36 -20.12 15.49
CA ILE A 177 16.25 -20.96 14.68
C ILE A 177 17.55 -21.32 15.43
N THR A 178 17.58 -21.11 16.75
CA THR A 178 18.78 -21.27 17.61
C THR A 178 19.29 -22.72 17.69
N HIS A 179 18.47 -23.69 17.29
CA HIS A 179 18.85 -25.10 17.19
C HIS A 179 19.80 -25.40 16.00
N ARG A 180 19.99 -24.45 15.08
CA ARG A 180 20.96 -24.57 13.99
C ARG A 180 22.33 -24.06 14.43
N GLU A 181 23.38 -24.62 13.83
CA GLU A 181 24.75 -24.21 14.15
C GLU A 181 25.01 -22.74 13.80
N ARG A 182 25.83 -22.09 14.63
CA ARG A 182 26.20 -20.67 14.49
C ARG A 182 26.73 -20.33 13.10
N ASP A 183 27.70 -21.12 12.63
CA ASP A 183 28.35 -20.89 11.33
C ASP A 183 27.38 -21.08 10.17
N PHE A 184 26.43 -22.01 10.27
CA PHE A 184 25.39 -22.17 9.26
C PHE A 184 24.53 -20.90 9.16
N LEU A 185 24.08 -20.36 10.29
CA LEU A 185 23.20 -19.18 10.31
C LEU A 185 23.88 -17.92 9.77
N ILE A 186 25.13 -17.67 10.17
CA ILE A 186 25.91 -16.51 9.72
C ILE A 186 26.17 -16.60 8.21
N ASN A 187 26.54 -17.77 7.70
CA ASN A 187 26.84 -17.95 6.28
C ASN A 187 25.58 -17.94 5.41
N ARG A 188 24.48 -18.54 5.88
CA ARG A 188 23.23 -18.66 5.12
C ARG A 188 22.42 -17.36 5.12
N PHE A 189 22.43 -16.63 6.23
CA PHE A 189 21.61 -15.44 6.45
C PHE A 189 22.42 -14.22 6.92
N PRO A 190 23.53 -13.85 6.26
CA PRO A 190 24.45 -12.82 6.76
C PRO A 190 23.75 -11.47 6.98
N ASN A 191 22.86 -11.07 6.05
CA ASN A 191 22.11 -9.83 6.17
C ASN A 191 21.12 -9.84 7.35
N ILE A 192 20.47 -10.98 7.63
CA ILE A 192 19.53 -11.09 8.75
C ILE A 192 20.31 -11.13 10.07
N TYR A 193 21.40 -11.90 10.13
CA TYR A 193 22.29 -11.96 11.29
C TYR A 193 22.79 -10.57 11.68
N ASN A 194 23.45 -9.87 10.75
CA ASN A 194 23.99 -8.53 10.99
C ASN A 194 22.88 -7.55 11.42
N LYS A 195 21.72 -7.59 10.74
CA LYS A 195 20.64 -6.65 11.05
C LYS A 195 20.00 -6.91 12.41
N CYS A 196 19.80 -8.16 12.80
CA CYS A 196 19.31 -8.49 14.14
C CYS A 196 20.35 -8.12 15.22
N LEU A 197 21.64 -8.34 14.94
CA LEU A 197 22.72 -8.01 15.86
C LEU A 197 22.85 -6.50 16.12
N GLU A 198 22.58 -5.64 15.12
CA GLU A 198 22.47 -4.18 15.29
C GLU A 198 21.44 -3.78 16.36
N TYR A 199 20.42 -4.61 16.58
CA TYR A 199 19.38 -4.41 17.60
C TYR A 199 19.58 -5.31 18.84
N GLY A 200 20.79 -5.85 19.02
CA GLY A 200 21.14 -6.67 20.18
C GLY A 200 20.52 -8.07 20.20
N ILE A 201 20.10 -8.59 19.04
CA ILE A 201 19.52 -9.93 18.91
C ILE A 201 20.53 -10.83 18.17
N ASP A 202 21.17 -11.75 18.88
CA ASP A 202 22.02 -12.77 18.25
C ASP A 202 21.14 -13.96 17.85
N ILE A 203 20.78 -14.05 16.57
CA ILE A 203 19.87 -15.11 16.07
C ILE A 203 20.40 -16.55 16.25
N THR A 204 21.65 -16.70 16.67
CA THR A 204 22.28 -17.99 16.95
C THR A 204 22.10 -18.46 18.40
N SER A 205 21.69 -17.56 19.29
CA SER A 205 21.38 -17.85 20.70
C SER A 205 19.99 -17.37 21.14
N ASP A 206 19.42 -16.40 20.44
CA ASP A 206 18.18 -15.73 20.78
C ASP A 206 17.09 -15.95 19.72
N PRO A 207 15.84 -16.26 20.10
CA PRO A 207 14.70 -16.21 19.19
C PRO A 207 14.44 -14.77 18.70
N ILE A 208 14.04 -14.63 17.44
CA ILE A 208 13.79 -13.32 16.80
C ILE A 208 12.36 -12.85 17.12
N PRO A 209 12.16 -11.67 17.75
CA PRO A 209 10.84 -11.06 17.87
C PRO A 209 10.29 -10.69 16.50
N ILE A 210 9.10 -11.19 16.17
CA ILE A 210 8.46 -10.98 14.88
C ILE A 210 6.96 -10.68 14.98
N VAL A 211 6.48 -9.95 13.98
CA VAL A 211 5.08 -9.58 13.81
C VAL A 211 4.74 -9.59 12.31
N PRO A 212 3.47 -9.79 11.92
CA PRO A 212 3.09 -9.61 10.54
C PRO A 212 3.24 -8.14 10.11
N ALA A 213 3.47 -7.89 8.82
CA ALA A 213 3.61 -6.54 8.29
C ALA A 213 2.88 -6.41 6.95
N ALA A 214 2.15 -5.32 6.74
CA ALA A 214 1.53 -5.04 5.46
C ALA A 214 2.62 -4.94 4.38
N HIS A 215 2.42 -5.61 3.25
CA HIS A 215 3.49 -5.83 2.27
C HIS A 215 3.10 -5.46 0.85
N TYR A 216 1.88 -5.77 0.42
CA TYR A 216 1.42 -5.48 -0.94
C TYR A 216 -0.09 -5.25 -0.97
N ILE A 217 -0.56 -4.37 -1.85
CA ILE A 217 -1.99 -4.23 -2.16
C ILE A 217 -2.32 -4.92 -3.49
N CYS A 218 -3.24 -5.90 -3.47
CA CYS A 218 -3.68 -6.58 -4.70
C CYS A 218 -4.77 -5.80 -5.46
N GLY A 219 -5.48 -4.94 -4.73
CA GLY A 219 -6.42 -3.98 -5.31
C GLY A 219 -5.71 -2.75 -5.88
N GLY A 220 -6.50 -1.79 -6.34
CA GLY A 220 -5.99 -0.54 -6.86
C GLY A 220 -6.91 0.12 -7.87
N VAL A 221 -6.40 1.06 -8.67
CA VAL A 221 -7.13 1.66 -9.78
C VAL A 221 -7.46 0.59 -10.80
N LEU A 222 -8.75 0.35 -11.06
CA LEU A 222 -9.17 -0.66 -12.02
C LEU A 222 -8.69 -0.25 -13.42
N VAL A 223 -8.03 -1.18 -14.11
CA VAL A 223 -7.55 -0.96 -15.46
C VAL A 223 -7.93 -2.09 -16.42
N ASP A 224 -8.01 -1.75 -17.70
CA ASP A 224 -8.16 -2.74 -18.77
C ASP A 224 -6.82 -3.46 -19.10
N HIS A 225 -6.80 -4.24 -20.18
CA HIS A 225 -5.62 -4.99 -20.60
C HIS A 225 -4.42 -4.12 -21.02
N TYR A 226 -4.66 -2.84 -21.34
CA TYR A 226 -3.67 -1.86 -21.79
C TYR A 226 -3.36 -0.81 -20.71
N GLY A 227 -3.91 -0.96 -19.50
CA GLY A 227 -3.68 -0.02 -18.40
C GLY A 227 -4.58 1.20 -18.41
N ASN A 228 -5.60 1.27 -19.29
CA ASN A 228 -6.57 2.37 -19.29
C ASN A 228 -7.43 2.29 -18.03
N THR A 229 -7.62 3.42 -17.36
CA THR A 229 -8.58 3.55 -16.26
C THR A 229 -9.98 3.87 -16.79
N SER A 230 -10.96 4.04 -15.90
CA SER A 230 -12.29 4.54 -16.27
C SER A 230 -12.34 6.05 -16.58
N ILE A 231 -11.20 6.73 -16.60
CA ILE A 231 -11.04 8.15 -16.95
C ILE A 231 -10.19 8.24 -18.21
N ASP A 232 -10.69 8.97 -19.22
CA ASP A 232 -9.99 9.18 -20.49
C ASP A 232 -8.62 9.82 -20.26
N ASN A 233 -7.62 9.32 -20.99
CA ASN A 233 -6.21 9.73 -20.93
C ASN A 233 -5.50 9.49 -19.59
N LEU A 234 -6.14 8.80 -18.65
CA LEU A 234 -5.53 8.36 -17.40
C LEU A 234 -5.28 6.85 -17.46
N PHE A 235 -4.02 6.48 -17.23
CA PHE A 235 -3.55 5.10 -17.16
C PHE A 235 -3.02 4.80 -15.76
N ALA A 236 -2.95 3.52 -15.40
CA ALA A 236 -2.27 3.08 -14.19
C ALA A 236 -1.53 1.75 -14.42
N CYS A 237 -0.37 1.58 -13.80
CA CYS A 237 0.34 0.30 -13.81
C CYS A 237 1.23 0.09 -12.59
N GLY A 238 1.61 -1.17 -12.36
CA GLY A 238 2.29 -1.59 -11.13
C GLY A 238 1.31 -1.67 -9.96
N GLU A 239 1.82 -1.58 -8.74
CA GLU A 239 1.04 -1.85 -7.53
C GLU A 239 -0.12 -0.87 -7.29
N VAL A 240 -0.11 0.32 -7.90
CA VAL A 240 -1.24 1.27 -7.82
C VAL A 240 -2.48 0.77 -8.59
N SER A 241 -2.32 -0.22 -9.47
CA SER A 241 -3.38 -0.70 -10.37
C SER A 241 -3.98 -2.03 -9.93
N CYS A 242 -5.27 -2.24 -10.25
CA CYS A 242 -5.92 -3.54 -10.18
C CYS A 242 -6.13 -4.06 -11.60
N THR A 243 -5.29 -5.00 -12.01
CA THR A 243 -5.30 -5.61 -13.35
C THR A 243 -6.14 -6.90 -13.41
N GLY A 244 -6.55 -7.42 -12.26
CA GLY A 244 -7.14 -8.75 -12.10
C GLY A 244 -6.12 -9.89 -11.96
N LEU A 245 -4.82 -9.67 -12.23
CA LEU A 245 -3.78 -10.72 -12.18
C LEU A 245 -3.68 -11.41 -10.82
N HIS A 246 -3.77 -10.64 -9.73
CA HIS A 246 -3.56 -11.15 -8.38
C HIS A 246 -4.82 -11.69 -7.72
N GLY A 247 -6.00 -11.35 -8.24
CA GLY A 247 -7.29 -11.63 -7.59
C GLY A 247 -7.25 -11.35 -6.08
N ALA A 248 -7.60 -12.35 -5.29
CA ALA A 248 -7.65 -12.25 -3.83
C ALA A 248 -6.31 -12.48 -3.11
N ASN A 249 -5.23 -12.88 -3.80
CA ASN A 249 -3.91 -13.09 -3.19
C ASN A 249 -2.78 -13.12 -4.23
N ARG A 250 -1.76 -12.29 -4.04
CA ARG A 250 -0.60 -12.21 -4.93
C ARG A 250 0.35 -13.41 -4.74
N LEU A 251 0.73 -14.07 -5.83
CA LEU A 251 1.88 -15.01 -5.84
C LEU A 251 3.21 -14.25 -5.85
N ALA A 252 4.21 -14.78 -5.14
CA ALA A 252 5.54 -14.17 -5.07
C ALA A 252 6.13 -13.95 -6.48
N SER A 253 6.91 -12.87 -6.63
CA SER A 253 7.56 -12.45 -7.89
C SER A 253 6.66 -11.95 -9.02
N ASN A 254 5.33 -12.06 -8.92
CA ASN A 254 4.43 -11.57 -9.98
C ASN A 254 4.29 -10.04 -10.01
N SER A 255 4.54 -9.32 -8.90
CA SER A 255 4.36 -7.86 -8.85
C SER A 255 5.29 -7.10 -9.79
N LEU A 256 6.56 -7.49 -9.85
CA LEU A 256 7.52 -6.83 -10.74
C LEU A 256 7.27 -7.19 -12.20
N LEU A 257 6.84 -8.44 -12.46
CA LEU A 257 6.42 -8.87 -13.80
C LEU A 257 5.23 -8.05 -14.31
N GLU A 258 4.22 -7.85 -13.46
CA GLU A 258 3.05 -7.01 -13.77
C GLU A 258 3.47 -5.60 -14.18
N ALA A 259 4.34 -4.96 -13.39
CA ALA A 259 4.82 -3.60 -13.66
C ALA A 259 5.51 -3.50 -15.04
N VAL A 260 6.38 -4.45 -15.38
CA VAL A 260 7.09 -4.45 -16.67
C VAL A 260 6.14 -4.73 -17.84
N VAL A 261 5.21 -5.67 -17.68
CA VAL A 261 4.25 -6.02 -18.75
C VAL A 261 3.29 -4.86 -19.02
N TYR A 262 2.69 -4.27 -17.98
CA TYR A 262 1.71 -3.21 -18.15
C TYR A 262 2.35 -1.90 -18.63
N SER A 263 3.55 -1.54 -18.15
CA SER A 263 4.27 -0.37 -18.69
C SER A 263 4.55 -0.50 -20.19
N HIS A 264 4.94 -1.68 -20.67
CA HIS A 264 5.11 -1.94 -22.10
C HIS A 264 3.80 -1.86 -22.89
N ARG A 265 2.70 -2.38 -22.35
CA ARG A 265 1.39 -2.31 -22.99
C ARG A 265 0.87 -0.89 -23.09
N ILE A 266 0.98 -0.10 -22.01
CA ILE A 266 0.64 1.32 -22.00
C ILE A 266 1.47 2.08 -23.04
N TYR A 267 2.79 1.85 -23.08
CA TYR A 267 3.65 2.45 -24.10
C TYR A 267 3.16 2.14 -25.52
N THR A 268 2.84 0.88 -25.79
CA THR A 268 2.38 0.45 -27.12
C THR A 268 1.06 1.12 -27.49
N GLU A 269 0.14 1.23 -26.52
CA GLU A 269 -1.16 1.86 -26.72
C GLU A 269 -1.05 3.37 -26.97
N ILE A 270 -0.32 4.08 -26.12
CA ILE A 270 -0.08 5.51 -26.28
C ILE A 270 0.62 5.80 -27.61
N SER A 271 1.64 5.02 -27.97
CA SER A 271 2.45 5.25 -29.18
C SER A 271 1.63 5.17 -30.47
N ARG A 272 0.58 4.33 -30.52
CA ARG A 272 -0.32 4.23 -31.69
C ARG A 272 -1.07 5.52 -31.96
N HIS A 273 -1.38 6.29 -30.92
CA HIS A 273 -2.27 7.46 -31.00
C HIS A 273 -1.55 8.79 -30.77
N TYR A 274 -0.30 8.76 -30.26
CA TYR A 274 0.41 9.94 -29.77
C TYR A 274 0.55 11.08 -30.78
N GLU A 275 0.85 10.75 -32.05
CA GLU A 275 1.01 11.76 -33.13
C GLU A 275 -0.33 12.45 -33.46
N THR A 276 -1.41 11.68 -33.49
CA THR A 276 -2.76 12.20 -33.79
C THR A 276 -3.42 12.90 -32.60
N MET A 277 -3.01 12.57 -31.38
CA MET A 277 -3.60 13.10 -30.17
C MET A 277 -3.20 14.56 -29.97
N LYS A 278 -4.19 15.46 -29.92
CA LYS A 278 -3.98 16.87 -29.59
C LYS A 278 -4.01 17.06 -28.09
N GLN A 279 -3.08 17.88 -27.58
CA GLN A 279 -3.18 18.34 -26.19
C GLN A 279 -4.41 19.24 -26.07
N SER A 280 -5.21 19.02 -25.05
CA SER A 280 -6.37 19.88 -24.75
C SER A 280 -5.92 21.32 -24.57
N ASP A 281 -6.70 22.26 -25.10
CA ASP A 281 -6.55 23.71 -24.93
C ASP A 281 -7.44 24.27 -23.81
N ALA A 282 -8.23 23.41 -23.16
CA ALA A 282 -9.13 23.80 -22.08
C ALA A 282 -8.37 24.60 -21.01
N PHE A 283 -8.97 25.69 -20.53
CA PHE A 283 -8.39 26.47 -19.45
C PHE A 283 -8.26 25.61 -18.18
N ILE A 284 -7.11 25.70 -17.51
CA ILE A 284 -6.87 25.09 -16.21
C ILE A 284 -6.53 26.26 -15.29
N ALA A 285 -7.34 26.46 -14.26
CA ALA A 285 -7.04 27.48 -13.26
C ALA A 285 -5.72 27.13 -12.56
N PRO A 286 -4.85 28.11 -12.27
CA PRO A 286 -3.72 27.85 -11.38
C PRO A 286 -4.25 27.47 -9.99
N TRP A 287 -3.41 26.77 -9.21
CA TRP A 287 -3.72 26.57 -7.80
C TRP A 287 -3.79 27.94 -7.11
N ASP A 288 -4.89 28.21 -6.41
CA ASP A 288 -5.09 29.46 -5.68
C ASP A 288 -4.85 29.21 -4.18
N PRO A 289 -3.73 29.67 -3.61
CA PRO A 289 -3.48 29.58 -2.17
C PRO A 289 -4.19 30.68 -1.37
N SER A 290 -4.91 31.60 -2.01
CA SER A 290 -5.55 32.73 -1.32
C SER A 290 -6.57 32.23 -0.29
N GLY A 291 -6.55 32.85 0.89
CA GLY A 291 -7.41 32.46 2.02
C GLY A 291 -6.82 31.35 2.92
N THR A 292 -5.68 30.77 2.56
CA THR A 292 -4.96 29.83 3.45
C THR A 292 -3.94 30.56 4.33
N THR A 293 -3.78 30.09 5.57
CA THR A 293 -2.74 30.56 6.50
C THR A 293 -1.64 29.51 6.69
N GLU A 294 -0.49 29.91 7.20
CA GLU A 294 0.43 28.94 7.79
C GLU A 294 -0.24 28.31 9.01
N SER A 295 0.04 27.04 9.27
CA SER A 295 -0.50 26.38 10.45
C SER A 295 0.49 26.41 11.60
N ASP A 296 -0.03 26.77 12.78
CA ASP A 296 0.69 26.71 14.05
C ASP A 296 0.57 25.33 14.73
N ASP A 297 -0.20 24.39 14.17
CA ASP A 297 -0.53 23.11 14.82
C ASP A 297 -0.20 21.86 13.96
N SER A 298 1.08 21.67 13.67
CA SER A 298 1.59 20.45 13.04
C SER A 298 1.40 19.19 13.89
N VAL A 299 1.05 19.35 15.18
CA VAL A 299 0.85 18.23 16.11
C VAL A 299 -0.41 17.45 15.75
N VAL A 300 -1.47 18.13 15.31
CA VAL A 300 -2.72 17.49 14.84
C VAL A 300 -2.44 16.55 13.66
N VAL A 301 -1.67 17.01 12.67
CA VAL A 301 -1.30 16.19 11.51
C VAL A 301 -0.54 14.93 11.95
N THR A 302 0.42 15.09 12.85
CA THR A 302 1.21 13.97 13.37
C THR A 302 0.37 12.97 14.17
N HIS A 303 -0.53 13.46 15.04
CA HIS A 303 -1.44 12.60 15.82
C HIS A 303 -2.39 11.82 14.91
N ASN A 304 -2.99 12.48 13.93
CA ASN A 304 -3.92 11.83 13.00
C ASN A 304 -3.22 10.79 12.13
N TRP A 305 -1.95 11.01 11.79
CA TRP A 305 -1.08 10.02 11.16
C TRP A 305 -0.88 8.75 11.98
N ASP A 306 -0.66 8.88 13.30
CA ASP A 306 -0.50 7.73 14.18
C ASP A 306 -1.83 7.03 14.46
N GLU A 307 -2.91 7.80 14.61
CA GLU A 307 -4.24 7.26 14.88
C GLU A 307 -4.76 6.42 13.71
N ILE A 308 -4.69 6.92 12.47
CA ILE A 308 -5.19 6.19 11.30
C ILE A 308 -4.45 4.87 11.11
N ARG A 309 -3.13 4.85 11.30
CA ARG A 309 -2.29 3.65 11.13
C ARG A 309 -2.53 2.62 12.21
N SER A 310 -2.70 3.08 13.46
CA SER A 310 -3.07 2.25 14.60
C SER A 310 -4.48 1.68 14.44
N CYS A 311 -5.42 2.49 13.96
CA CYS A 311 -6.80 2.08 13.65
C CYS A 311 -6.81 0.95 12.61
N MET A 312 -6.10 1.12 11.50
CA MET A 312 -6.02 0.14 10.42
C MET A 312 -5.35 -1.16 10.87
N TRP A 313 -4.28 -1.10 11.65
CA TRP A 313 -3.63 -2.28 12.22
C TRP A 313 -4.56 -3.09 13.13
N ASN A 314 -5.23 -2.42 14.07
CA ASN A 314 -6.02 -3.09 15.10
C ASN A 314 -7.37 -3.62 14.58
N TYR A 315 -7.99 -2.93 13.61
CA TYR A 315 -9.36 -3.25 13.18
C TYR A 315 -9.47 -3.79 11.76
N VAL A 316 -8.51 -3.48 10.88
CA VAL A 316 -8.57 -3.77 9.44
C VAL A 316 -7.31 -4.53 8.98
N GLY A 317 -6.68 -5.24 9.91
CA GLY A 317 -5.54 -6.13 9.66
C GLY A 317 -5.95 -7.46 9.02
N ILE A 318 -5.26 -8.54 9.41
CA ILE A 318 -5.43 -9.88 8.83
C ILE A 318 -6.78 -10.49 9.21
N VAL A 319 -7.08 -10.59 10.51
CA VAL A 319 -8.38 -11.08 11.01
C VAL A 319 -9.33 -9.92 11.29
N ARG A 320 -10.44 -9.88 10.54
CA ARG A 320 -11.48 -8.82 10.57
C ARG A 320 -12.79 -9.32 11.17
N SER A 321 -13.65 -8.38 11.54
CA SER A 321 -15.05 -8.59 11.91
C SER A 321 -15.86 -7.34 11.59
N ASN A 322 -17.16 -7.47 11.36
CA ASN A 322 -18.07 -6.36 11.09
C ASN A 322 -17.97 -5.28 12.18
N LYS A 323 -17.99 -5.70 13.45
CA LYS A 323 -17.82 -4.79 14.60
C LYS A 323 -16.50 -4.02 14.57
N ARG A 324 -15.40 -4.64 14.10
CA ARG A 324 -14.10 -3.96 13.96
C ARG A 324 -14.11 -3.00 12.78
N LEU A 325 -14.65 -3.40 11.64
CA LEU A 325 -14.79 -2.54 10.46
C LEU A 325 -15.65 -1.29 10.78
N GLU A 326 -16.73 -1.43 11.55
CA GLU A 326 -17.56 -0.30 12.00
C GLU A 326 -16.81 0.66 12.91
N ARG A 327 -15.97 0.12 13.81
CA ARG A 327 -15.10 0.94 14.66
C ARG A 327 -14.05 1.69 13.85
N ALA A 328 -13.52 1.07 12.80
CA ALA A 328 -12.58 1.72 11.91
C ALA A 328 -13.25 2.85 11.12
N ALA A 329 -14.38 2.57 10.46
CA ALA A 329 -15.13 3.55 9.67
C ALA A 329 -15.44 4.82 10.48
N ARG A 330 -15.96 4.69 11.71
CA ARG A 330 -16.28 5.85 12.56
C ARG A 330 -15.07 6.74 12.87
N ARG A 331 -13.90 6.15 13.11
CA ARG A 331 -12.66 6.90 13.37
C ARG A 331 -12.13 7.55 12.11
N ILE A 332 -12.13 6.82 11.00
CA ILE A 332 -11.71 7.35 9.69
C ILE A 332 -12.57 8.54 9.29
N ASP A 333 -13.89 8.47 9.49
CA ASP A 333 -14.80 9.59 9.18
C ASP A 333 -14.58 10.80 10.11
N LEU A 334 -14.15 10.60 11.36
CA LEU A 334 -13.78 11.70 12.25
C LEU A 334 -12.51 12.39 11.77
N ILE A 335 -11.44 11.61 11.56
CA ILE A 335 -10.15 12.11 11.05
C ILE A 335 -10.32 12.81 9.70
N GLN A 336 -11.16 12.28 8.81
CA GLN A 336 -11.44 12.92 7.52
C GLN A 336 -12.07 14.31 7.68
N LYS A 337 -13.00 14.50 8.62
CA LYS A 337 -13.61 15.80 8.89
C LYS A 337 -12.58 16.81 9.41
N GLU A 338 -11.73 16.39 10.34
CA GLU A 338 -10.64 17.23 10.87
C GLU A 338 -9.65 17.62 9.75
N ILE A 339 -9.30 16.69 8.88
CA ILE A 339 -8.45 16.97 7.71
C ILE A 339 -9.13 17.96 6.77
N ASP A 340 -10.43 17.79 6.47
CA ASP A 340 -11.14 18.67 5.55
C ASP A 340 -11.26 20.10 6.11
N GLU A 341 -11.55 20.24 7.42
CA GLU A 341 -11.55 21.53 8.11
C GLU A 341 -10.17 22.20 8.06
N TYR A 342 -9.10 21.43 8.19
CA TYR A 342 -7.74 21.96 8.17
C TYR A 342 -7.26 22.28 6.73
N TYR A 343 -7.50 21.40 5.76
CA TYR A 343 -7.01 21.51 4.39
C TYR A 343 -7.48 22.77 3.66
N TRP A 344 -8.71 23.22 3.91
CA TRP A 344 -9.24 24.43 3.28
C TRP A 344 -8.74 25.73 3.91
N ASN A 345 -8.25 25.67 5.15
CA ASN A 345 -7.84 26.84 5.92
C ASN A 345 -6.31 27.05 5.93
N PHE A 346 -5.52 26.01 5.64
CA PHE A 346 -4.06 26.04 5.78
C PHE A 346 -3.32 25.74 4.49
N GLN A 347 -2.09 26.26 4.40
CA GLN A 347 -1.19 25.94 3.29
C GLN A 347 -0.93 24.44 3.22
N VAL A 348 -0.94 23.91 1.99
CA VAL A 348 -0.75 22.49 1.74
C VAL A 348 0.72 22.12 1.93
N THR A 349 0.97 21.19 2.85
CA THR A 349 2.30 20.60 3.07
C THR A 349 2.33 19.15 2.61
N LYS A 350 3.54 18.60 2.42
CA LYS A 350 3.75 17.18 2.11
C LYS A 350 3.01 16.27 3.11
N ASP A 351 3.19 16.50 4.41
CA ASP A 351 2.64 15.62 5.46
C ASP A 351 1.11 15.69 5.50
N LEU A 352 0.52 16.85 5.20
CA LEU A 352 -0.93 17.01 5.08
C LEU A 352 -1.49 16.29 3.84
N ILE A 353 -0.80 16.36 2.70
CA ILE A 353 -1.17 15.62 1.49
C ILE A 353 -1.16 14.12 1.76
N GLU A 354 -0.07 13.61 2.35
CA GLU A 354 0.05 12.20 2.67
C GLU A 354 -1.03 11.78 3.69
N LEU A 355 -1.30 12.56 4.73
CA LEU A 355 -2.36 12.28 5.71
C LEU A 355 -3.75 12.19 5.04
N ARG A 356 -4.05 13.13 4.13
CA ARG A 356 -5.29 13.11 3.34
C ARG A 356 -5.37 11.86 2.47
N ASN A 357 -4.26 11.47 1.84
CA ASN A 357 -4.19 10.31 0.97
C ASN A 357 -4.35 9.00 1.76
N ILE A 358 -3.62 8.79 2.86
CA ILE A 358 -3.75 7.56 3.66
C ILE A 358 -5.15 7.42 4.26
N THR A 359 -5.79 8.52 4.65
CA THR A 359 -7.15 8.51 5.20
C THR A 359 -8.16 8.13 4.12
N THR A 360 -8.02 8.69 2.91
CA THR A 360 -8.82 8.32 1.74
C THR A 360 -8.66 6.83 1.42
N VAL A 361 -7.42 6.33 1.41
CA VAL A 361 -7.14 4.92 1.12
C VAL A 361 -7.67 4.00 2.22
N ALA A 362 -7.50 4.35 3.49
CA ALA A 362 -8.06 3.61 4.62
C ALA A 362 -9.58 3.47 4.51
N LYS A 363 -10.27 4.57 4.15
CA LYS A 363 -11.71 4.56 3.90
C LYS A 363 -12.09 3.60 2.77
N MET A 364 -11.36 3.61 1.66
CA MET A 364 -11.58 2.66 0.57
C MET A 364 -11.37 1.21 1.00
N ILE A 365 -10.30 0.90 1.73
CA ILE A 365 -10.04 -0.46 2.24
C ILE A 365 -11.20 -0.94 3.14
N VAL A 366 -11.65 -0.10 4.07
CA VAL A 366 -12.74 -0.43 4.98
C VAL A 366 -14.06 -0.64 4.23
N ASN A 367 -14.40 0.25 3.29
CA ASN A 367 -15.62 0.13 2.49
C ASN A 367 -15.60 -1.14 1.62
N SER A 368 -14.47 -1.42 0.97
CA SER A 368 -14.30 -2.65 0.18
C SER A 368 -14.44 -3.90 1.05
N ALA A 369 -13.87 -3.87 2.27
CA ALA A 369 -14.00 -4.97 3.22
C ALA A 369 -15.45 -5.14 3.73
N PHE A 370 -16.19 -4.06 3.91
CA PHE A 370 -17.61 -4.12 4.30
C PHE A 370 -18.50 -4.73 3.23
N LEU A 371 -18.23 -4.43 1.97
CA LEU A 371 -19.03 -4.93 0.85
C LEU A 371 -18.86 -6.45 0.67
N ARG A 372 -17.71 -7.03 1.05
CA ARG A 372 -17.42 -8.46 0.90
C ARG A 372 -17.90 -9.28 2.10
N LYS A 373 -19.04 -9.96 1.95
CA LYS A 373 -19.65 -10.82 2.97
C LYS A 373 -19.26 -12.29 2.79
N GLU A 374 -17.95 -12.53 2.66
CA GLU A 374 -17.32 -13.87 2.58
C GLU A 374 -15.88 -13.78 3.08
N SER A 375 -15.21 -14.92 3.25
CA SER A 375 -13.76 -14.98 3.42
C SER A 375 -13.10 -15.62 2.21
N ARG A 376 -12.17 -14.90 1.57
CA ARG A 376 -11.47 -15.33 0.36
C ARG A 376 -10.08 -14.72 0.30
N GLY A 377 -9.07 -15.57 0.12
CA GLY A 377 -7.68 -15.14 0.01
C GLY A 377 -7.26 -14.26 1.20
N LEU A 378 -6.85 -13.02 0.92
CA LEU A 378 -6.36 -12.07 1.91
C LEU A 378 -7.45 -11.34 2.70
N HIS A 379 -8.73 -11.50 2.32
CA HIS A 379 -9.85 -11.03 3.11
C HIS A 379 -10.36 -12.18 4.00
N TYR A 380 -10.18 -12.05 5.31
CA TYR A 380 -10.72 -12.99 6.29
C TYR A 380 -11.58 -12.26 7.33
N ASN A 381 -12.89 -12.46 7.26
CA ASN A 381 -13.87 -11.91 8.18
C ASN A 381 -14.51 -13.05 8.97
N ILE A 382 -14.36 -13.02 10.30
CA ILE A 382 -14.86 -14.09 11.18
C ILE A 382 -16.38 -14.21 11.18
N ASP A 383 -17.10 -13.14 10.81
CA ASP A 383 -18.57 -13.14 10.70
C ASP A 383 -19.04 -13.80 9.39
N TYR A 384 -18.13 -13.99 8.42
CA TYR A 384 -18.37 -14.64 7.13
C TYR A 384 -17.21 -15.59 6.79
N PRO A 385 -17.06 -16.73 7.51
CA PRO A 385 -15.87 -17.57 7.42
C PRO A 385 -15.74 -18.34 6.09
N ASP A 386 -16.84 -18.54 5.38
CA ASP A 386 -16.89 -19.34 4.17
C ASP A 386 -16.81 -18.48 2.90
N THR A 387 -16.36 -19.09 1.81
CA THR A 387 -16.45 -18.50 0.47
C THR A 387 -17.88 -18.57 -0.07
N CYS A 388 -18.32 -17.54 -0.80
CA CYS A 388 -19.63 -17.51 -1.46
C CYS A 388 -19.48 -17.19 -2.95
N ASN A 389 -20.25 -17.89 -3.80
CA ASN A 389 -20.17 -17.75 -5.26
C ASN A 389 -20.60 -16.37 -5.76
N GLU A 390 -21.52 -15.69 -5.06
CA GLU A 390 -21.99 -14.34 -5.43
C GLU A 390 -20.87 -13.29 -5.40
N PHE A 391 -19.81 -13.57 -4.64
CA PHE A 391 -18.63 -12.72 -4.48
C PHE A 391 -17.44 -13.15 -5.35
N LYS A 392 -17.62 -14.07 -6.31
CA LYS A 392 -16.63 -14.38 -7.37
C LYS A 392 -16.56 -13.28 -8.42
N LYS A 393 -16.33 -12.06 -7.95
CA LYS A 393 -16.22 -10.83 -8.72
C LYS A 393 -15.38 -9.83 -7.92
N ASP A 394 -14.86 -8.83 -8.62
CA ASP A 394 -14.15 -7.74 -7.98
C ASP A 394 -15.11 -6.86 -7.19
N THR A 395 -14.63 -6.32 -6.06
CA THR A 395 -15.34 -5.30 -5.31
C THR A 395 -14.98 -3.95 -5.92
N ILE A 396 -15.95 -3.30 -6.59
CA ILE A 396 -15.72 -2.01 -7.25
C ILE A 396 -16.25 -0.87 -6.38
N LEU A 397 -15.39 0.12 -6.14
CA LEU A 397 -15.69 1.38 -5.48
C LEU A 397 -15.68 2.51 -6.51
N VAL A 398 -16.68 3.38 -6.42
CA VAL A 398 -16.76 4.63 -7.16
C VAL A 398 -17.08 5.72 -6.16
N LYS A 399 -16.51 6.92 -6.36
CA LYS A 399 -16.89 8.09 -5.57
C LYS A 399 -18.33 8.46 -5.92
N GLU A 400 -19.21 8.44 -4.92
CA GLU A 400 -20.63 8.84 -5.05
C GLU A 400 -20.81 10.30 -5.45
#